data_AF-A0A3B8QJ45-F1
#
_entry.id   AF-A0A3B8QJ45-F1
#
_cell.length_a   1.000
_cell.length_b   1.000
_cell.length_c   1.000
_cell.angle_alpha   90.00
_cell.angle_beta   90.00
_cell.angle_gamma   90.00
#
_symmetry.space_group_name_H-M   'P 1'
#
loop_
_entity.id
_entity.type
_entity.pdbx_description
1 polymer ?
#
loop_
_entity_poly.entity_id
_entity_poly.type
_entity_poly.pdbx_seq_one_letter_code
_entity_poly.pdbx_strand_id
1 'polypeptide(L)'
;MQRQRKPYLDGMKTMSTLLTAAVVVGISTACGLIGPKAPETTAATDIADSRLQSRFPGYTLTEYQAGESLYQTQCSRCHTLHPASILNEEQWTAIIPNMAGKANRKAGG
;
A
#
# COMPACT_ATOMS: atom_id res chain seq x y z
N MET A 1 -11.24 27.47 67.36
CA MET A 1 -10.20 26.67 66.68
C MET A 1 -10.55 26.51 65.20
N GLN A 2 -10.00 27.33 64.29
CA GLN A 2 -10.24 27.27 62.84
C GLN A 2 -8.98 27.72 62.09
N ARG A 3 -7.90 26.91 62.11
CA ARG A 3 -6.62 27.31 61.49
C ARG A 3 -5.84 26.17 60.83
N GLN A 4 -6.51 25.17 60.25
CA GLN A 4 -5.80 24.03 59.61
C GLN A 4 -6.39 23.49 58.29
N ARG A 5 -7.45 24.09 57.70
CA ARG A 5 -8.09 23.51 56.49
C ARG A 5 -7.59 24.02 55.14
N LYS A 6 -6.86 25.14 55.09
CA LYS A 6 -6.48 25.78 53.82
C LYS A 6 -5.29 25.12 53.08
N PRO A 7 -4.19 24.66 53.74
CA PRO A 7 -3.02 24.17 53.00
C PRO A 7 -3.23 22.79 52.36
N TYR A 8 -4.23 22.01 52.82
CA TYR A 8 -4.49 20.67 52.30
C TYR A 8 -5.22 20.68 50.95
N LEU A 9 -6.16 21.61 50.76
CA LEU A 9 -6.97 21.73 49.53
C LEU A 9 -6.17 22.30 48.35
N ASP A 10 -5.18 23.16 48.62
CA ASP A 10 -4.34 23.76 47.58
C ASP A 10 -3.30 22.74 47.03
N GLY A 11 -2.79 21.82 47.87
CA GLY A 11 -1.83 20.78 47.45
C GLY A 11 -2.44 19.67 46.58
N MET A 12 -3.69 19.26 46.85
CA MET A 12 -4.39 18.27 46.04
C MET A 12 -4.75 18.80 44.64
N LYS A 13 -4.98 20.11 44.51
CA LYS A 13 -5.32 20.76 43.24
C LYS A 13 -4.10 20.90 42.33
N THR A 14 -2.92 21.20 42.88
CA THR A 14 -1.66 21.26 42.13
C THR A 14 -1.18 19.85 41.73
N MET A 15 -1.29 18.84 42.60
CA MET A 15 -0.99 17.44 42.24
C MET A 15 -1.92 16.88 41.14
N SER A 16 -3.22 17.16 41.21
CA SER A 16 -4.20 16.71 40.21
C SER A 16 -3.98 17.39 38.86
N THR A 17 -3.61 18.67 38.84
CA THR A 17 -3.32 19.42 37.60
C THR A 17 -2.01 18.94 36.95
N LEU A 18 -0.99 18.62 37.74
CA LEU A 18 0.28 18.06 37.26
C LEU A 18 0.11 16.63 36.71
N LEU A 19 -0.75 15.81 37.32
CA LEU A 19 -1.06 14.46 36.82
C LEU A 19 -1.81 14.48 35.49
N THR A 20 -2.73 15.42 35.28
CA THR A 20 -3.43 15.56 33.99
C THR A 20 -2.54 16.08 32.86
N ALA A 21 -1.54 16.91 33.16
CA ALA A 21 -0.61 17.43 32.14
C ALA A 21 0.35 16.36 31.59
N ALA A 22 0.72 15.35 32.40
CA ALA A 22 1.64 14.29 31.98
C ALA A 22 1.01 13.25 31.03
N VAL A 23 -0.31 13.08 31.06
CA VAL A 23 -1.00 12.05 30.25
C VAL A 23 -1.27 12.50 28.80
N VAL A 24 -1.37 13.81 28.55
CA VAL A 24 -1.71 14.35 27.22
C VAL A 24 -0.52 14.36 26.24
N VAL A 25 0.72 14.30 26.74
CA VAL A 25 1.93 14.43 25.91
C VAL A 25 2.40 13.10 25.29
N GLY A 26 1.80 11.96 25.64
CA GLY A 26 2.28 10.62 25.26
C GLY A 26 1.68 9.96 23.99
N ILE A 27 0.70 10.57 23.30
CA ILE A 27 -0.17 9.83 22.35
C ILE A 27 0.14 10.10 20.85
N SER A 28 1.25 10.77 20.50
CA SER A 28 1.39 11.30 19.12
C SER A 28 2.32 10.56 18.14
N THR A 29 2.76 9.32 18.42
CA THR A 29 3.64 8.60 17.45
C THR A 29 3.20 7.16 17.21
N ALA A 30 2.08 6.99 16.52
CA ALA A 30 1.75 5.73 15.84
C ALA A 30 0.93 5.99 14.56
N CYS A 31 1.46 6.81 13.65
CA CYS A 31 0.99 6.87 12.26
C CYS A 31 2.18 6.59 11.36
N GLY A 32 2.27 5.39 10.78
CA GLY A 32 3.29 5.11 9.78
C GLY A 32 3.34 3.69 9.24
N LEU A 33 2.84 2.69 9.99
CA LEU A 33 2.97 1.28 9.60
C LEU A 33 1.75 0.69 8.87
N ILE A 34 0.71 1.48 8.64
CA ILE A 34 -0.50 1.04 7.92
C ILE A 34 -0.68 1.93 6.68
N GLY A 35 0.34 1.96 5.81
CA GLY A 35 0.18 2.44 4.45
C GLY A 35 -0.42 1.34 3.56
N PRO A 36 -1.09 1.68 2.43
CA PRO A 36 -1.47 0.67 1.46
C PRO A 36 -0.24 -0.13 1.05
N LYS A 37 -0.34 -1.46 1.08
CA LYS A 37 0.71 -2.35 0.56
C LYS A 37 1.02 -1.88 -0.86
N ALA A 38 2.26 -1.49 -1.13
CA ALA A 38 2.68 -1.22 -2.51
C ALA A 38 2.35 -2.46 -3.35
N PRO A 39 1.85 -2.30 -4.58
CA PRO A 39 1.64 -3.44 -5.46
C PRO A 39 2.97 -4.20 -5.56
N GLU A 40 2.92 -5.53 -5.40
CA GLU A 40 4.08 -6.37 -5.72
C GLU A 40 4.44 -6.09 -7.18
N THR A 41 5.65 -5.58 -7.40
CA THR A 41 6.13 -5.30 -8.74
C THR A 41 6.80 -6.55 -9.30
N THR A 42 6.37 -6.93 -10.50
CA THR A 42 7.07 -7.93 -11.33
C THR A 42 7.90 -7.26 -12.42
N ALA A 43 8.21 -5.96 -12.27
CA ALA A 43 9.02 -5.22 -13.23
C ALA A 43 10.40 -5.89 -13.39
N ALA A 44 10.75 -6.19 -14.65
CA ALA A 44 12.10 -6.60 -14.98
C ALA A 44 13.10 -5.48 -14.62
N THR A 45 14.18 -5.85 -13.94
CA THR A 45 15.30 -4.95 -13.62
C THR A 45 16.55 -5.28 -14.42
N ASP A 46 16.60 -6.47 -15.02
CA ASP A 46 17.72 -6.94 -15.83
C ASP A 46 17.19 -7.71 -17.06
N ILE A 47 17.70 -7.31 -18.23
CA ILE A 47 17.33 -7.92 -19.50
C ILE A 47 18.02 -9.27 -19.72
N ALA A 48 19.07 -9.56 -18.95
CA ALA A 48 19.80 -10.82 -18.99
C ALA A 48 19.09 -11.97 -18.25
N ASP A 49 17.95 -11.73 -17.59
CA ASP A 49 17.14 -12.82 -17.03
C ASP A 49 16.70 -13.77 -18.16
N SER A 50 17.23 -14.98 -18.11
CA SER A 50 17.00 -16.00 -19.14
C SER A 50 15.54 -16.44 -19.24
N ARG A 51 14.74 -16.31 -18.16
CA ARG A 51 13.30 -16.58 -18.19
C ARG A 51 12.57 -15.55 -19.03
N LEU A 52 12.98 -14.27 -18.97
CA LEU A 52 12.40 -13.21 -19.78
C LEU A 52 12.74 -13.41 -21.25
N GLN A 53 14.02 -13.62 -21.57
CA GLN A 53 14.50 -13.79 -22.95
C GLN A 53 13.97 -15.05 -23.63
N SER A 54 13.76 -16.14 -22.88
CA SER A 54 13.15 -17.36 -23.43
C SER A 54 11.67 -17.20 -23.79
N ARG A 55 10.95 -16.31 -23.11
CA ARG A 55 9.51 -16.08 -23.32
C ARG A 55 9.22 -14.94 -24.29
N PHE A 56 10.00 -13.87 -24.24
CA PHE A 56 9.83 -12.70 -25.10
C PHE A 56 11.17 -12.32 -25.74
N PRO A 57 11.68 -13.14 -26.68
CA PRO A 57 12.96 -12.87 -27.32
C PRO A 57 12.92 -11.54 -28.07
N GLY A 58 13.96 -10.73 -27.89
CA GLY A 58 14.11 -9.44 -28.58
C GLY A 58 13.42 -8.25 -27.91
N TYR A 59 12.69 -8.47 -26.81
CA TYR A 59 12.20 -7.36 -25.99
C TYR A 59 13.36 -6.68 -25.27
N THR A 60 13.25 -5.37 -25.11
CA THR A 60 14.12 -4.52 -24.31
C THR A 60 13.64 -4.43 -22.87
N LEU A 61 14.52 -4.03 -21.96
CA LEU A 61 14.16 -3.81 -20.55
C LEU A 61 12.99 -2.81 -20.41
N THR A 62 13.02 -1.76 -21.22
CA THR A 62 11.96 -0.73 -21.27
C THR A 62 10.61 -1.32 -21.64
N GLU A 63 10.55 -2.26 -22.59
CA GLU A 63 9.29 -2.88 -23.01
C GLU A 63 8.72 -3.79 -21.92
N TYR A 64 9.55 -4.53 -21.18
CA TYR A 64 9.08 -5.28 -20.01
C TYR A 64 8.51 -4.37 -18.93
N GLN A 65 9.19 -3.27 -18.64
CA GLN A 65 8.74 -2.29 -17.65
C GLN A 65 7.45 -1.60 -18.11
N ALA A 66 7.31 -1.31 -19.41
CA ALA A 66 6.07 -0.78 -19.98
C ALA A 66 4.91 -1.78 -19.86
N GLY A 67 5.16 -3.07 -20.10
CA GLY A 67 4.17 -4.14 -19.89
C GLY A 67 3.69 -4.24 -18.45
N GLU A 68 4.61 -4.20 -17.49
CA GLU A 68 4.28 -4.16 -16.05
C GLU A 68 3.45 -2.91 -15.71
N SER A 69 3.84 -1.74 -16.22
CA SER A 69 3.11 -0.50 -15.99
C SER A 69 1.67 -0.57 -16.55
N LEU A 70 1.49 -1.15 -17.74
CA LEU A 70 0.16 -1.40 -18.32
C LEU A 70 -0.65 -2.35 -17.47
N TYR A 71 -0.07 -3.45 -17.01
CA TYR A 71 -0.73 -4.39 -16.09
C TYR A 71 -1.20 -3.67 -14.81
N GLN A 72 -0.31 -2.92 -14.15
CA GLN A 72 -0.65 -2.22 -12.91
C GLN A 72 -1.70 -1.13 -13.10
N THR A 73 -1.64 -0.36 -14.20
CA THR A 73 -2.50 0.81 -14.41
C THR A 73 -3.82 0.51 -15.11
N GLN A 74 -3.87 -0.50 -15.97
CA GLN A 74 -5.07 -0.86 -16.73
C GLN A 74 -5.87 -1.95 -16.03
N CYS A 75 -5.22 -3.00 -15.51
CA CYS A 75 -5.93 -4.14 -14.92
C CYS A 75 -6.48 -3.83 -13.52
N SER A 76 -5.92 -2.83 -12.81
CA SER A 76 -6.42 -2.39 -11.50
C SER A 76 -7.67 -1.50 -11.58
N ARG A 77 -8.12 -1.13 -12.79
CA ARG A 77 -9.21 -0.16 -12.98
C ARG A 77 -10.57 -0.65 -12.51
N CYS A 78 -10.77 -1.97 -12.40
CA CYS A 78 -12.07 -2.58 -12.14
C CYS A 78 -12.08 -3.47 -10.89
N HIS A 79 -10.96 -4.11 -10.57
CA HIS A 79 -10.80 -4.97 -9.40
C HIS A 79 -9.33 -4.98 -8.97
N THR A 80 -9.05 -5.56 -7.81
CA THR A 80 -7.67 -5.77 -7.34
C THR A 80 -6.87 -6.61 -8.34
N LEU A 81 -5.58 -6.31 -8.48
CA LEU A 81 -4.67 -7.05 -9.33
C LEU A 81 -4.53 -8.50 -8.85
N HIS A 82 -4.60 -9.44 -9.79
CA HIS A 82 -4.45 -10.86 -9.52
C HIS A 82 -2.99 -11.29 -9.73
N PRO A 83 -2.31 -11.91 -8.76
CA PRO A 83 -0.93 -12.32 -8.92
C PRO A 83 -0.79 -13.30 -10.09
N ALA A 84 0.27 -13.15 -10.89
CA ALA A 84 0.48 -13.97 -12.09
C ALA A 84 0.46 -15.49 -11.79
N SER A 85 0.85 -15.90 -10.58
CA SER A 85 0.92 -17.29 -10.12
C SER A 85 -0.43 -17.95 -9.79
N ILE A 86 -1.55 -17.22 -9.81
CA ILE A 86 -2.86 -17.79 -9.45
C ILE A 86 -3.44 -18.69 -10.54
N LEU A 87 -2.99 -18.52 -11.79
CA LEU A 87 -3.45 -19.29 -12.95
C LEU A 87 -2.26 -19.69 -13.82
N ASN A 88 -2.44 -20.73 -14.63
CA ASN A 88 -1.47 -21.11 -15.65
C ASN A 88 -1.62 -20.25 -16.93
N GLU A 89 -0.70 -20.46 -17.87
CA GLU A 89 -0.60 -19.68 -19.11
C GLU A 89 -1.83 -19.87 -20.01
N GLU A 90 -2.39 -21.08 -20.09
CA GLU A 90 -3.57 -21.40 -20.90
C GLU A 90 -4.82 -20.68 -20.37
N GLN A 91 -4.99 -20.66 -19.05
CA GLN A 91 -6.08 -19.94 -18.38
C GLN A 91 -5.94 -18.44 -18.57
N TRP A 92 -4.74 -17.88 -18.41
CA TRP A 92 -4.50 -16.46 -18.65
C TRP A 92 -4.76 -16.06 -20.09
N THR A 93 -4.33 -16.88 -21.05
CA THR A 93 -4.56 -16.67 -22.49
C THR A 93 -6.05 -16.58 -22.82
N ALA A 94 -6.90 -17.35 -22.13
CA ALA A 94 -8.35 -17.28 -22.30
C ALA A 94 -8.99 -16.04 -21.64
N ILE A 95 -8.47 -15.59 -20.49
CA ILE A 95 -9.07 -14.51 -19.67
C ILE A 95 -8.65 -13.11 -20.12
N ILE A 96 -7.36 -12.92 -20.38
CA ILE A 96 -6.76 -11.59 -20.63
C ILE A 96 -7.45 -10.83 -21.76
N PRO A 97 -7.79 -11.43 -22.93
CA PRO A 97 -8.46 -10.71 -24.01
C PRO A 97 -9.80 -10.09 -23.59
N ASN A 98 -10.59 -10.80 -22.78
CA ASN A 98 -11.87 -10.28 -22.28
C ASN A 98 -11.67 -9.10 -21.31
N MET A 99 -10.70 -9.23 -20.40
CA MET A 99 -10.39 -8.19 -19.42
C MET A 99 -9.77 -6.95 -20.08
N ALA A 100 -8.85 -7.13 -21.03
CA ALA A 100 -8.28 -6.05 -21.83
C ALA A 100 -9.37 -5.29 -22.59
N GLY A 101 -10.34 -6.00 -23.20
CA GLY A 101 -11.49 -5.36 -23.83
C GLY A 101 -12.32 -4.52 -22.87
N LYS A 102 -12.54 -4.99 -21.63
CA LYS A 102 -13.23 -4.21 -20.58
C LYS A 102 -12.43 -2.99 -20.14
N ALA A 103 -11.12 -3.15 -19.94
CA ALA A 103 -10.23 -2.07 -19.54
C ALA A 103 -10.16 -0.97 -20.59
N ASN A 104 -10.04 -1.34 -21.87
CA ASN A 104 -10.02 -0.40 -23.00
C ASN A 104 -11.33 0.40 -23.11
N ARG A 105 -12.50 -0.26 -23.00
CA ARG A 105 -13.79 0.44 -22.96
C ARG A 105 -13.89 1.42 -21.79
N LYS A 106 -13.39 1.04 -20.61
CA LYS A 106 -13.34 1.94 -19.44
C LYS A 106 -12.37 3.10 -19.62
N ALA A 107 -11.38 2.96 -20.50
CA ALA A 107 -10.47 4.04 -20.88
C ALA A 107 -11.05 5.02 -21.90
N GLY A 108 -12.27 4.78 -22.40
CA GLY A 108 -12.90 5.58 -23.45
C GLY A 108 -12.52 5.14 -24.87
N GLY A 109 -12.05 3.90 -25.03
CA GLY A 109 -11.80 3.26 -26.33
C GLY A 109 -13.03 2.60 -26.94
#